data_AF-A0A4U8YYA8-F1
#
_entry.id   AF-A0A4U8YYA8-F1
#
_cell.length_a   1.000
_cell.length_b   1.000
_cell.length_c   1.000
_cell.angle_alpha   90.00
_cell.angle_beta   90.00
_cell.angle_gamma   90.00
#
_symmetry.space_group_name_H-M   'P 1'
#
loop_
_entity.id
_entity.type
_entity.pdbx_description
1 polymer ?
#
loop_
_entity_poly.entity_id
_entity_poly.type
_entity_poly.pdbx_seq_one_letter_code
_entity_poly.pdbx_strand_id
1 'polypeptide(L)' 'MARTSIARYLNFYNRRRPHSSLDRRTPDEAYFEPTPILAAA' A
#
# COMPACT_ATOMS: atom_id res chain seq x y z
N MET A 1 -7.65 -1.46 24.22
CA MET A 1 -7.21 -2.73 23.59
C MET A 1 -8.13 -3.07 22.41
N ALA A 2 -7.78 -4.00 21.53
CA ALA A 2 -8.35 -4.23 20.18
C ALA A 2 -8.12 -3.09 19.15
N ARG A 3 -8.46 -1.84 19.46
CA ARG A 3 -8.26 -0.72 18.51
C ARG A 3 -6.79 -0.56 18.10
N THR A 4 -5.87 -0.67 19.06
CA THR A 4 -4.42 -0.57 18.80
C THR A 4 -3.88 -1.75 18.00
N SER A 5 -4.37 -2.97 18.25
CA SER A 5 -3.94 -4.14 17.49
C SER A 5 -4.46 -4.10 16.06
N ILE A 6 -5.70 -3.65 15.85
CA ILE A 6 -6.28 -3.41 14.53
C ILE A 6 -5.49 -2.32 13.79
N ALA A 7 -5.20 -1.19 14.43
CA ALA A 7 -4.41 -0.13 13.81
C ALA A 7 -3.02 -0.62 13.38
N ARG A 8 -2.34 -1.41 14.22
CA ARG A 8 -1.04 -2.01 13.90
C ARG A 8 -1.14 -2.98 12.73
N TYR A 9 -2.19 -3.81 12.69
CA TYR A 9 -2.41 -4.74 11.59
C TYR A 9 -2.69 -4.01 10.27
N LEU A 10 -3.57 -3.02 10.27
CA LEU A 10 -3.87 -2.21 9.08
C LEU A 10 -2.63 -1.50 8.56
N ASN A 11 -1.79 -0.95 9.44
CA ASN A 11 -0.54 -0.32 9.03
C ASN A 11 0.40 -1.33 8.34
N PHE A 12 0.55 -2.53 8.90
CA PHE A 12 1.35 -3.59 8.29
C PHE A 12 0.78 -4.04 6.94
N TYR A 13 -0.53 -4.29 6.86
CA TYR A 13 -1.20 -4.75 5.65
C TYR A 13 -1.07 -3.72 4.53
N ASN A 14 -1.37 -2.46 4.80
CA ASN A 14 -1.38 -1.41 3.79
C ASN A 14 0.02 -1.01 3.30
N ARG A 15 1.04 -1.06 4.18
CA ARG A 15 2.35 -0.44 3.91
C ARG A 15 3.54 -1.38 3.77
N ARG A 16 3.42 -2.62 4.24
CA ARG A 16 4.58 -3.50 4.36
C ARG A 16 4.37 -4.88 3.76
N ARG A 17 3.13 -5.28 3.53
CA ARG A 17 2.81 -6.60 3.00
C ARG A 17 2.72 -6.54 1.47
N PRO A 18 3.57 -7.28 0.74
CA PRO A 18 3.41 -7.51 -0.69
C PRO A 18 2.13 -8.30 -0.96
N HIS A 19 1.34 -7.90 -1.96
CA HIS A 19 0.14 -8.62 -2.37
C HIS A 19 0.31 -9.20 -3.78
N SER A 20 0.11 -10.51 -3.93
CA SER A 20 0.25 -11.20 -5.22
C SER A 20 -0.74 -10.70 -6.27
N SER A 21 -1.93 -10.24 -5.85
CA SER A 21 -2.93 -9.61 -6.73
C SER A 21 -2.56 -8.19 -7.16
N LEU A 22 -1.54 -7.59 -6.56
CA LEU A 22 -1.02 -6.25 -6.86
C LEU A 22 0.41 -6.34 -7.40
N ASP A 23 0.76 -7.41 -8.11
CA ASP A 23 2.12 -7.62 -8.63
C ASP A 23 3.23 -7.50 -7.57
N ARG A 24 2.94 -8.00 -6.36
CA ARG A 24 3.79 -7.90 -5.17
C ARG A 24 3.98 -6.48 -4.62
N ARG A 25 3.21 -5.50 -5.08
CA ARG A 25 3.13 -4.18 -4.45
C ARG A 25 2.29 -4.19 -3.18
N THR A 26 2.46 -3.17 -2.36
CA THR A 26 1.57 -2.88 -1.22
C THR A 26 0.34 -2.08 -1.69
N PRO A 27 -0.76 -2.08 -0.93
CA PRO A 27 -1.92 -1.25 -1.26
C PRO A 27 -1.61 0.25 -1.29
N ASP A 28 -0.74 0.75 -0.38
CA ASP A 28 -0.31 2.15 -0.40
C ASP A 28 0.40 2.47 -1.74
N GLU A 29 1.24 1.57 -2.23
CA GLU A 29 1.89 1.71 -3.55
C GLU A 29 0.87 1.66 -4.70
N ALA A 30 0.00 0.64 -4.72
CA ALA A 30 -0.91 0.42 -5.84
C ALA A 30 -1.95 1.54 -6.04
N TYR A 31 -2.42 2.16 -4.96
CA TYR A 31 -3.53 3.12 -5.00
C TYR A 31 -3.16 4.56 -4.68
N PHE A 32 -2.03 4.80 -3.99
CA PHE A 32 -1.69 6.14 -3.48
C PHE A 32 -0.31 6.64 -3.93
N GLU A 33 0.52 5.82 -4.57
CA GLU A 33 1.70 6.37 -5.25
C GLU A 33 1.27 7.22 -6.44
N PRO A 34 1.84 8.43 -6.59
CA PRO A 34 1.58 9.25 -7.76
C PRO A 34 2.09 8.48 -8.99
N THR A 35 1.18 8.26 -9.95
CA THR A 35 1.58 7.80 -11.27
C THR A 35 2.61 8.79 -11.81
N PRO A 36 3.77 8.34 -12.30
CA PRO A 36 4.70 9.25 -12.94
C PRO A 36 3.95 9.93 -14.09
N ILE A 37 3.84 11.26 -14.01
CA ILE A 37 3.42 12.06 -15.16
C ILE A 37 4.52 11.82 -16.19
N LEU A 38 4.23 10.99 -17.18
CA LEU A 38 5.08 10.89 -18.36
C LEU A 38 5.07 12.29 -18.98
N ALA A 39 6.17 13.02 -18.80
CA ALA A 39 6.39 14.26 -19.51
C ALA A 39 6.32 13.91 -21.00
N ALA A 40 5.34 14.49 -21.71
CA ALA A 40 5.28 14.39 -23.15
C ALA A 40 6.55 15.05 -23.71
N ALA A 41 7.35 14.26 -24.43
CA ALA A 41 8.46 14.74 -25.25
C ALA A 41 7.94 15.07 -26.65
#